data_AF-A0A3P1XTR9-F1
#
_entry.id   AF-A0A3P1XTR9-F1
#
_cell.length_a   1.000
_cell.length_b   1.000
_cell.length_c   1.000
_cell.angle_alpha   90.00
_cell.angle_beta   90.00
_cell.angle_gamma   90.00
#
_symmetry.space_group_name_H-M   'P 1'
#
loop_
_entity.id
_entity.type
_entity.pdbx_description
1 polymer ?
#
loop_
_entity_poly.entity_id
_entity_poly.type
_entity_poly.pdbx_seq_one_letter_code
_entity_poly.pdbx_strand_id
1 'polypeptide(L)'
;MRAKNRKHRITAALTVAALLFATVILAVLGVQQQPRITGSTASPERLIKLPNQRLVLQLNQATEPVSAEAVKITPNVPHSVRSDARTVTITFERPLLADTVYRFQVDTVSQATGARGSTSYEVKTPTMRAEILTQHGGQIANPGDEATIHDDKITSFPVRGGSPTVWLAEQQLHEFASAGEWFAAVQQLNEQDSRLLVGKAGGEPKTVLMPNIGGLRQPMFSDDASQLGIKFAEDYDFDALYLFTTNNISNGSGVPVRYPDGSSVPVADWFFEPGTANVRILTPAGETLLAPLGGTAAADERPWPQRDDGTPRDIGAPRDSVKLVSGQSLSISDRSLLLTAVTSTDSGAAAGAEPGTDSGAAAGAEPSADFGTGDTQLFQPAAESTTVDGFCLAPNEQYIAVIITASTGEKQVAIVEIGTGLVVQNMPGSWISWCLNTVSG
;
A
#
# COMPACT_ATOMS: atom_id res chain seq x y z
N MET A 1 29.44 50.14 -66.58
CA MET A 1 28.39 49.82 -65.57
C MET A 1 27.79 48.40 -65.66
N ARG A 2 27.88 47.63 -66.76
CA ARG A 2 27.25 46.30 -66.89
C ARG A 2 27.91 45.13 -66.12
N ALA A 3 29.22 45.17 -65.85
CA ALA A 3 29.93 44.05 -65.18
C ALA A 3 29.70 43.99 -63.66
N LYS A 4 29.43 45.13 -63.00
CA LYS A 4 29.23 45.22 -61.54
C LYS A 4 27.90 44.59 -61.11
N ASN A 5 26.87 44.71 -61.93
CA ASN A 5 25.54 44.11 -61.68
C ASN A 5 25.52 42.58 -61.80
N ARG A 6 26.41 41.99 -62.62
CA ARG A 6 26.47 40.53 -62.77
C ARG A 6 27.10 39.86 -61.55
N LYS A 7 28.14 40.47 -60.97
CA LYS A 7 28.77 39.97 -59.73
C LYS A 7 27.80 40.05 -58.55
N HIS A 8 27.12 41.18 -58.33
CA HIS A 8 26.13 41.30 -57.25
C HIS A 8 24.94 40.33 -57.39
N ARG A 9 24.49 40.06 -58.62
CA ARG A 9 23.43 39.06 -58.87
C ARG A 9 23.87 37.62 -58.56
N ILE A 10 25.12 37.28 -58.86
CA ILE A 10 25.67 35.95 -58.56
C ILE A 10 25.87 35.79 -57.05
N THR A 11 26.40 36.81 -56.36
CA THR A 11 26.58 36.74 -54.90
C THR A 11 25.23 36.64 -54.19
N ALA A 12 24.23 37.44 -54.61
CA ALA A 12 22.88 37.37 -54.06
C ALA A 12 22.18 36.02 -54.31
N ALA A 13 22.37 35.44 -55.50
CA ALA A 13 21.83 34.10 -55.79
C ALA A 13 22.48 33.02 -54.93
N LEU A 14 23.79 33.12 -54.67
CA LEU A 14 24.53 32.21 -53.79
C LEU A 14 24.08 32.33 -52.32
N THR A 15 23.88 33.54 -51.80
CA THR A 15 23.36 33.71 -50.43
C THR A 15 21.94 33.21 -50.29
N VAL A 16 21.06 33.46 -51.26
CA VAL A 16 19.69 32.94 -51.24
C VAL A 16 19.67 31.41 -51.32
N ALA A 17 20.52 30.81 -52.16
CA ALA A 17 20.65 29.36 -52.24
C ALA A 17 21.20 28.75 -50.93
N ALA A 18 22.20 29.39 -50.31
CA ALA A 18 22.75 28.95 -49.03
C ALA A 18 21.73 29.08 -47.89
N LEU A 19 20.95 30.15 -47.86
CA LEU A 19 19.86 30.34 -46.91
C LEU A 19 18.74 29.30 -47.10
N LEU A 20 18.33 29.03 -48.35
CA LEU A 20 17.37 27.97 -48.66
C LEU A 20 17.90 26.58 -48.26
N PHE A 21 19.19 26.33 -48.48
CA PHE A 21 19.81 25.07 -48.09
C PHE A 21 19.87 24.94 -46.56
N ALA A 22 20.20 26.03 -45.86
CA ALA A 22 20.20 26.07 -44.40
C ALA A 22 18.79 25.89 -43.83
N THR A 23 17.75 26.51 -44.40
CA THR A 23 16.36 26.32 -43.96
C THR A 23 15.86 24.90 -44.24
N VAL A 24 16.23 24.29 -45.37
CA VAL A 24 15.92 22.89 -45.66
C VAL A 24 16.66 21.94 -44.70
N ILE A 25 17.93 22.17 -44.40
CA ILE A 25 18.69 21.38 -43.42
C ILE A 25 18.10 21.54 -42.02
N LEU A 26 17.80 22.76 -41.58
CA LEU A 26 17.18 23.03 -40.28
C LEU A 26 15.76 22.45 -40.20
N ALA A 27 15.00 22.48 -41.29
CA ALA A 27 13.70 21.80 -41.36
C ALA A 27 13.86 20.27 -41.25
N VAL A 28 14.84 19.67 -41.93
CA VAL A 28 15.13 18.23 -41.84
C VAL A 28 15.61 17.83 -40.43
N LEU A 29 16.43 18.65 -39.77
CA LEU A 29 16.90 18.41 -38.40
C LEU A 29 15.79 18.65 -37.36
N GLY A 30 14.87 19.58 -37.61
CA GLY A 30 13.69 19.83 -36.76
C GLY A 30 12.61 18.74 -36.90
N VAL A 31 12.46 18.15 -38.10
CA VAL A 31 11.48 17.09 -38.39
C VAL A 31 11.82 15.76 -37.69
N GLN A 32 13.06 15.56 -37.24
CA GLN A 32 13.51 14.32 -36.58
C GLN A 32 13.49 14.35 -35.04
N GLN A 33 12.96 15.39 -34.39
CA GLN A 33 12.83 15.35 -32.93
C GLN A 33 11.75 14.32 -32.54
N GLN A 34 12.21 13.21 -31.96
CA GLN A 34 11.34 12.19 -31.37
C GLN A 34 10.71 12.73 -30.08
N PRO A 35 9.47 12.34 -29.76
CA PRO A 35 8.93 12.61 -28.43
C PRO A 35 9.81 11.98 -27.36
N ARG A 36 10.10 12.75 -26.30
CA ARG A 36 10.94 12.33 -25.17
C ARG A 36 10.26 12.70 -23.88
N ILE A 37 10.43 11.85 -22.87
CA ILE A 37 9.98 12.14 -21.51
C ILE A 37 10.86 13.25 -20.93
N THR A 38 10.24 14.34 -20.49
CA THR A 38 10.89 15.49 -19.84
C THR A 38 10.68 15.51 -18.34
N GLY A 39 9.66 14.81 -17.85
CA GLY A 39 9.30 14.82 -16.44
C GLY A 39 8.29 13.73 -16.10
N SER A 40 8.13 13.53 -14.81
CA SER A 40 7.28 12.49 -14.24
C SER A 40 6.71 12.95 -12.91
N THR A 41 5.44 12.65 -12.66
CA THR A 41 4.80 12.87 -11.36
C THR A 41 4.15 11.58 -10.88
N ALA A 42 4.47 11.17 -9.67
CA ALA A 42 3.84 10.05 -8.97
C ALA A 42 3.95 10.28 -7.45
N SER A 43 3.20 9.50 -6.68
CA SER A 43 3.33 9.42 -5.22
C SER A 43 3.95 8.06 -4.87
N PRO A 44 5.28 7.95 -4.68
CA PRO A 44 5.97 6.66 -4.59
C PRO A 44 5.44 5.76 -3.47
N GLU A 45 5.13 6.33 -2.30
CA GLU A 45 4.56 5.59 -1.17
C GLU A 45 3.19 4.98 -1.50
N ARG A 46 2.35 5.70 -2.24
CA ARG A 46 1.03 5.20 -2.61
C ARG A 46 1.13 4.11 -3.69
N LEU A 47 2.12 4.21 -4.58
CA LEU A 47 2.32 3.20 -5.63
C LEU A 47 2.46 1.79 -5.06
N ILE A 48 3.02 1.63 -3.86
CA ILE A 48 3.20 0.31 -3.21
C ILE A 48 2.13 -0.01 -2.17
N LYS A 49 1.13 0.88 -1.96
CA LYS A 49 0.09 0.70 -0.93
C LYS A 49 -1.31 0.60 -1.50
N LEU A 50 -1.59 1.30 -2.59
CA LEU A 50 -2.95 1.46 -3.11
C LEU A 50 -3.09 1.00 -4.55
N PRO A 51 -4.25 0.44 -4.91
CA PRO A 51 -4.60 0.23 -6.30
C PRO A 51 -4.89 1.58 -6.99
N ASN A 52 -5.01 1.54 -8.31
CA ASN A 52 -5.42 2.66 -9.15
C ASN A 52 -4.54 3.91 -9.05
N GLN A 53 -3.28 3.74 -8.64
CA GLN A 53 -2.33 4.84 -8.55
C GLN A 53 -1.76 5.18 -9.92
N ARG A 54 -1.36 6.45 -10.08
CA ARG A 54 -0.99 7.02 -11.38
C ARG A 54 0.48 7.42 -11.44
N LEU A 55 1.12 7.07 -12.55
CA LEU A 55 2.36 7.68 -13.03
C LEU A 55 2.03 8.58 -14.21
N VAL A 56 2.29 9.88 -14.07
CA VAL A 56 2.07 10.88 -15.11
C VAL A 56 3.41 11.22 -15.75
N LEU A 57 3.59 10.85 -17.01
CA LEU A 57 4.77 11.17 -17.82
C LEU A 57 4.49 12.40 -18.67
N GLN A 58 5.42 13.33 -18.67
CA GLN A 58 5.37 14.57 -19.44
C GLN A 58 6.32 14.46 -20.63
N LEU A 59 5.86 14.86 -21.81
CA LEU A 59 6.59 14.80 -23.06
C LEU A 59 7.01 16.20 -23.53
N ASN A 60 8.15 16.29 -24.21
CA ASN A 60 8.65 17.54 -24.79
C ASN A 60 7.76 18.10 -25.92
N GLN A 61 6.95 17.27 -26.58
CA GLN A 61 6.13 17.63 -27.72
C GLN A 61 4.83 16.83 -27.77
N ALA A 62 3.87 17.32 -28.57
CA ALA A 62 2.58 16.66 -28.73
C ALA A 62 2.72 15.36 -29.53
N THR A 63 1.96 14.35 -29.12
CA THR A 63 1.94 13.01 -29.68
C THR A 63 0.54 12.62 -30.09
N GLU A 64 0.44 11.73 -31.08
CA GLU A 64 -0.77 10.96 -31.32
C GLU A 64 -1.17 10.17 -30.05
N PRO A 65 -2.45 9.82 -29.88
CA PRO A 65 -2.89 9.04 -28.73
C PRO A 65 -2.06 7.77 -28.51
N VAL A 66 -1.62 7.57 -27.27
CA VAL A 66 -0.80 6.41 -26.86
C VAL A 66 -1.74 5.38 -26.23
N SER A 67 -1.77 4.17 -26.80
CA SER A 67 -2.55 3.05 -26.26
C SER A 67 -1.77 2.25 -25.21
N ALA A 68 -2.43 1.33 -24.51
CA ALA A 68 -1.78 0.50 -23.50
C ALA A 68 -0.70 -0.41 -24.10
N GLU A 69 -0.90 -0.92 -25.32
CA GLU A 69 0.04 -1.81 -26.01
C GLU A 69 1.34 -1.11 -26.41
N ALA A 70 1.31 0.22 -26.51
CA ALA A 70 2.47 1.05 -26.78
C ALA A 70 3.32 1.31 -25.51
N VAL A 71 2.86 0.86 -24.34
CA VAL A 71 3.58 0.97 -23.08
C VAL A 71 3.98 -0.43 -22.60
N LYS A 72 5.28 -0.69 -22.56
CA LYS A 72 5.83 -1.91 -21.96
C LYS A 72 6.41 -1.57 -20.60
N ILE A 73 6.06 -2.37 -19.60
CA ILE A 73 6.52 -2.20 -18.22
C ILE A 73 7.25 -3.46 -17.79
N THR A 74 8.44 -3.30 -17.22
CA THR A 74 9.24 -4.41 -16.69
C THR A 74 9.65 -4.10 -15.25
N PRO A 75 9.28 -4.93 -14.24
CA PRO A 75 8.43 -6.12 -14.34
C PRO A 75 7.00 -5.82 -14.85
N ASN A 76 6.37 -6.80 -15.49
CA ASN A 76 5.03 -6.62 -16.05
C ASN A 76 3.99 -6.41 -14.95
N VAL A 77 3.12 -5.42 -15.13
CA VAL A 77 2.04 -5.08 -14.21
C VAL A 77 0.76 -4.73 -14.99
N PRO A 78 -0.42 -5.18 -14.54
CA PRO A 78 -1.69 -4.75 -15.11
C PRO A 78 -1.85 -3.23 -15.00
N HIS A 79 -2.17 -2.59 -16.12
CA HIS A 79 -2.25 -1.14 -16.21
C HIS A 79 -3.19 -0.69 -17.32
N SER A 80 -3.71 0.53 -17.17
CA SER A 80 -4.41 1.26 -18.21
C SER A 80 -3.67 2.54 -18.56
N VAL A 81 -3.82 3.01 -19.80
CA VAL A 81 -3.14 4.21 -20.30
C VAL A 81 -4.17 5.23 -20.76
N ARG A 82 -3.97 6.48 -20.35
CA ARG A 82 -4.66 7.64 -20.90
C ARG A 82 -3.62 8.65 -21.37
N SER A 83 -3.69 9.05 -22.63
CA SER A 83 -2.84 10.08 -23.19
C SER A 83 -3.60 11.35 -23.50
N ASP A 84 -2.97 12.50 -23.30
CA ASP A 84 -3.44 13.82 -23.73
C ASP A 84 -2.28 14.66 -24.25
N ALA A 85 -2.17 14.77 -25.57
CA ALA A 85 -1.14 15.49 -26.35
C ALA A 85 0.31 15.30 -25.86
N ARG A 86 0.69 15.94 -24.75
CA ARG A 86 2.02 15.90 -24.14
C ARG A 86 2.10 15.10 -22.83
N THR A 87 1.02 14.44 -22.44
CA THR A 87 0.93 13.73 -21.16
C THR A 87 0.52 12.30 -21.41
N VAL A 88 1.21 11.35 -20.78
CA VAL A 88 0.83 9.94 -20.73
C VAL A 88 0.62 9.57 -19.27
N THR A 89 -0.61 9.22 -18.91
CA THR A 89 -0.99 8.78 -17.57
C THR A 89 -1.14 7.27 -17.59
N ILE A 90 -0.29 6.59 -16.82
CA ILE A 90 -0.35 5.14 -16.61
C ILE A 90 -1.02 4.93 -15.25
N THR A 91 -2.12 4.19 -15.22
CA THR A 91 -2.83 3.83 -13.99
C THR A 91 -2.61 2.35 -13.71
N PHE A 92 -2.01 2.04 -12.56
CA PHE A 92 -1.76 0.66 -12.14
C PHE A 92 -2.99 0.11 -11.45
N GLU A 93 -3.49 -1.05 -11.87
CA GLU A 93 -4.68 -1.65 -11.27
C GLU A 93 -4.41 -2.16 -9.85
N ARG A 94 -3.14 -2.46 -9.55
CA ARG A 94 -2.68 -2.99 -8.26
C ARG A 94 -1.48 -2.19 -7.74
N PRO A 95 -1.21 -2.22 -6.43
CA PRO A 95 0.03 -1.69 -5.90
C PRO A 95 1.24 -2.41 -6.51
N LEU A 96 2.32 -1.66 -6.71
CA LEU A 96 3.60 -2.13 -7.20
C LEU A 96 4.41 -2.82 -6.10
N LEU A 97 5.33 -3.69 -6.51
CA LEU A 97 6.32 -4.28 -5.60
C LEU A 97 7.21 -3.18 -5.00
N ALA A 98 7.56 -3.32 -3.74
CA ALA A 98 8.49 -2.43 -3.06
C ALA A 98 9.94 -2.72 -3.42
N ASP A 99 10.81 -1.73 -3.24
CA ASP A 99 12.25 -1.78 -3.55
C ASP A 99 12.57 -2.36 -4.95
N THR A 100 11.71 -2.06 -5.94
CA THR A 100 11.77 -2.61 -7.29
C THR A 100 11.98 -1.49 -8.29
N VAL A 101 12.89 -1.71 -9.25
CA VAL A 101 13.11 -0.79 -10.37
C VAL A 101 12.18 -1.18 -11.52
N TYR A 102 11.22 -0.32 -11.82
CA TYR A 102 10.33 -0.45 -12.96
C TYR A 102 10.87 0.34 -14.15
N ARG A 103 11.03 -0.34 -15.29
CA ARG A 103 11.35 0.25 -16.59
C ARG A 103 10.10 0.38 -17.43
N PHE A 104 9.86 1.58 -17.92
CA PHE A 104 8.76 1.92 -18.81
C PHE A 104 9.35 2.22 -20.18
N GLN A 105 8.96 1.45 -21.19
CA GLN A 105 9.23 1.76 -22.58
C GLN A 105 7.93 2.25 -23.22
N VAL A 106 7.94 3.49 -23.70
CA VAL A 106 6.78 4.14 -24.31
C VAL A 106 7.07 4.43 -25.77
N ASP A 107 6.31 3.78 -26.64
CA ASP A 107 6.33 4.03 -28.08
C ASP A 107 5.37 5.18 -28.41
N THR A 108 5.87 6.17 -29.13
CA THR A 108 5.17 7.42 -29.40
C THR A 108 5.29 7.82 -30.87
N VAL A 109 4.32 8.58 -31.35
CA VAL A 109 4.33 9.20 -32.67
C VAL A 109 4.10 10.69 -32.50
N SER A 110 5.02 11.51 -33.02
CA SER A 110 4.89 12.97 -33.04
C SER A 110 3.66 13.38 -33.83
N GLN A 111 2.78 14.18 -33.22
CA GLN A 111 1.60 14.71 -33.90
C GLN A 111 1.98 15.73 -35.00
N ALA A 112 3.07 16.48 -34.79
CA ALA A 112 3.49 17.53 -35.72
C ALA A 112 4.26 17.00 -36.93
N THR A 113 5.03 15.92 -36.76
CA THR A 113 6.00 15.45 -37.77
C THR A 113 5.78 14.00 -38.22
N GLY A 114 4.92 13.23 -37.54
CA GLY A 114 4.76 11.79 -37.77
C GLY A 114 5.96 10.94 -37.35
N ALA A 115 6.99 11.55 -36.75
CA ALA A 115 8.20 10.85 -36.32
C ALA A 115 7.87 9.86 -35.19
N ARG A 116 8.27 8.59 -35.38
CA ARG A 116 8.16 7.55 -34.36
C ARG A 116 9.36 7.59 -33.42
N GLY A 117 9.13 7.39 -32.13
CA GLY A 117 10.17 7.30 -31.12
C GLY A 117 9.79 6.30 -30.03
N SER A 118 10.78 5.61 -29.48
CA SER A 118 10.64 4.81 -28.27
C SER A 118 11.49 5.47 -27.18
N THR A 119 10.89 5.75 -26.03
CA THR A 119 11.56 6.42 -24.91
C THR A 119 11.46 5.53 -23.68
N SER A 120 12.56 5.45 -22.93
CA SER A 120 12.63 4.66 -21.71
C SER A 120 12.65 5.57 -20.50
N TYR A 121 11.96 5.16 -19.44
CA TYR A 121 11.94 5.85 -18.16
C TYR A 121 12.00 4.84 -17.02
N GLU A 122 12.64 5.21 -15.92
CA GLU A 122 12.84 4.32 -14.77
C GLU A 122 12.29 4.95 -13.50
N VAL A 123 11.58 4.15 -12.71
CA VAL A 123 11.13 4.51 -11.36
C VAL A 123 11.57 3.42 -10.42
N LYS A 124 12.27 3.79 -9.34
CA LYS A 124 12.50 2.90 -8.21
C LYS A 124 11.39 3.10 -7.18
N THR A 125 10.65 2.05 -6.85
CA THR A 125 9.67 2.09 -5.75
C THR A 125 10.39 2.13 -4.40
N PRO A 126 9.79 2.77 -3.38
CA PRO A 126 10.42 2.89 -2.06
C PRO A 126 10.50 1.52 -1.36
N THR A 127 11.40 1.44 -0.37
CA THR A 127 11.45 0.29 0.53
C THR A 127 10.22 0.29 1.41
N MET A 128 9.53 -0.85 1.48
CA MET A 128 8.38 -1.01 2.38
C MET A 128 8.82 -0.95 3.84
N ARG A 129 7.99 -0.35 4.68
CA ARG A 129 8.19 -0.30 6.12
C ARG A 129 7.03 -0.96 6.85
N ALA A 130 7.37 -1.65 7.94
CA ALA A 130 6.46 -2.23 8.90
C ALA A 130 6.61 -1.47 10.23
N GLU A 131 5.53 -0.96 10.78
CA GLU A 131 5.53 -0.47 12.15
C GLU A 131 4.97 -1.54 13.06
N ILE A 132 5.60 -1.74 14.21
CA ILE A 132 5.19 -2.76 15.18
C ILE A 132 5.12 -2.14 16.57
N LEU A 133 4.06 -2.50 17.29
CA LEU A 133 3.98 -2.27 18.73
C LEU A 133 4.53 -3.49 19.47
N THR A 134 5.63 -3.25 20.20
CA THR A 134 6.20 -4.19 21.15
C THR A 134 5.70 -3.82 22.54
N GLN A 135 4.88 -4.70 23.12
CA GLN A 135 4.39 -4.54 24.49
C GLN A 135 5.30 -5.30 25.45
N HIS A 136 5.88 -4.59 26.41
CA HIS A 136 6.61 -5.19 27.51
C HIS A 136 5.63 -5.28 28.66
N GLY A 137 4.76 -6.31 28.60
CA GLY A 137 3.66 -6.52 29.53
C GLY A 137 4.04 -6.11 30.94
N GLY A 138 3.36 -5.08 31.46
CA GLY A 138 3.66 -4.56 32.78
C GLY A 138 3.47 -5.68 33.78
N GLN A 139 4.57 -6.21 34.34
CA GLN A 139 4.46 -6.94 35.58
C GLN A 139 3.95 -5.93 36.60
N ILE A 140 2.69 -6.07 37.01
CA ILE A 140 2.27 -5.55 38.30
C ILE A 140 3.21 -6.23 39.29
N ALA A 141 4.16 -5.47 39.83
CA ALA A 141 5.12 -6.02 40.77
C ALA A 141 4.38 -6.78 41.87
N ASN A 142 4.85 -7.98 42.18
CA ASN A 142 4.45 -8.60 43.43
C ASN A 142 4.79 -7.62 44.56
N PRO A 143 3.96 -7.52 45.62
CA PRO A 143 4.26 -6.63 46.74
C PRO A 143 5.65 -6.96 47.32
N GLY A 144 6.64 -6.08 47.11
CA GLY A 144 8.03 -6.26 47.53
C GLY A 144 9.06 -6.26 46.40
N ASP A 145 8.66 -6.41 45.14
CA ASP A 145 9.55 -6.24 43.98
C ASP A 145 9.54 -4.79 43.49
N GLU A 146 10.70 -4.26 43.12
CA GLU A 146 10.79 -2.97 42.43
C GLU A 146 10.21 -3.15 41.02
N ALA A 147 8.98 -2.66 40.79
CA ALA A 147 8.34 -2.71 39.48
C ALA A 147 9.24 -2.01 38.47
N THR A 148 9.96 -2.77 37.64
CA THR A 148 10.66 -2.19 36.50
C THR A 148 9.61 -1.97 35.43
N ILE A 149 9.00 -0.79 35.44
CA ILE A 149 8.03 -0.40 34.41
C ILE A 149 8.83 -0.19 33.12
N HIS A 150 8.63 -1.07 32.15
CA HIS A 150 9.22 -0.96 30.83
C HIS A 150 8.28 -0.20 29.90
N ASP A 151 8.84 0.68 29.07
CA ASP A 151 8.09 1.34 28.02
C ASP A 151 7.75 0.35 26.89
N ASP A 152 6.51 0.39 26.46
CA ASP A 152 6.08 -0.17 25.19
C ASP A 152 6.60 0.70 24.06
N LYS A 153 6.86 0.09 22.90
CA LYS A 153 7.52 0.79 21.79
C LYS A 153 6.79 0.58 20.49
N ILE A 154 6.51 1.68 19.80
CA ILE A 154 6.18 1.65 18.38
C ILE A 154 7.49 1.80 17.61
N THR A 155 7.87 0.77 16.88
CA THR A 155 9.14 0.73 16.14
C THR A 155 8.85 0.52 14.65
N SER A 156 9.44 1.35 13.80
CA SER A 156 9.37 1.21 12.35
C SER A 156 10.60 0.48 11.82
N PHE A 157 10.35 -0.59 11.08
CA PHE A 157 11.33 -1.46 10.46
C PHE A 157 11.23 -1.32 8.94
N PRO A 158 12.33 -1.03 8.22
CA PRO A 158 12.36 -1.35 6.80
C PRO A 158 12.26 -2.88 6.65
N VAL A 159 11.35 -3.35 5.80
CA VAL A 159 11.09 -4.80 5.63
C VAL A 159 12.32 -5.53 5.09
N ARG A 160 13.16 -4.82 4.32
CA ARG A 160 14.43 -5.31 3.80
C ARG A 160 15.57 -4.36 4.14
N GLY A 161 16.52 -4.85 4.93
CA GLY A 161 17.74 -4.13 5.28
C GLY A 161 17.50 -2.87 6.12
N GLY A 162 18.58 -2.20 6.51
CA GLY A 162 18.52 -0.98 7.31
C GLY A 162 18.24 -1.23 8.80
N SER A 163 18.27 -0.15 9.58
CA SER A 163 18.09 -0.20 11.03
C SER A 163 16.67 0.20 11.43
N PRO A 164 16.11 -0.40 12.49
CA PRO A 164 14.85 0.05 13.06
C PRO A 164 14.95 1.44 13.67
N THR A 165 13.83 2.15 13.67
CA THR A 165 13.68 3.46 14.32
C THR A 165 12.50 3.42 15.28
N VAL A 166 12.74 3.75 16.55
CA VAL A 166 11.66 3.90 17.54
C VAL A 166 10.93 5.22 17.26
N TRP A 167 9.62 5.16 17.08
CA TRP A 167 8.75 6.32 16.88
C TRP A 167 8.12 6.83 18.17
N LEU A 168 7.78 5.91 19.06
CA LEU A 168 7.19 6.20 20.36
C LEU A 168 7.71 5.19 21.39
N ALA A 169 8.02 5.67 22.59
CA ALA A 169 8.28 4.86 23.78
C ALA A 169 7.42 5.42 24.91
N GLU A 170 6.43 4.66 25.35
CA GLU A 170 5.44 5.06 26.35
C GLU A 170 4.95 3.82 27.12
N GLN A 171 4.44 4.00 28.33
CA GLN A 171 3.93 2.88 29.14
C GLN A 171 2.50 2.52 28.73
N GLN A 172 2.12 1.24 28.82
CA GLN A 172 0.72 0.79 28.67
C GLN A 172 0.10 1.19 27.33
N LEU A 173 0.82 0.98 26.23
CA LEU A 173 0.27 1.10 24.88
C LEU A 173 -0.47 -0.18 24.52
N HIS A 174 -1.74 -0.07 24.10
CA HIS A 174 -2.57 -1.22 23.75
C HIS A 174 -2.78 -1.39 22.27
N GLU A 175 -3.05 -0.29 21.57
CA GLU A 175 -3.34 -0.31 20.14
C GLU A 175 -2.63 0.85 19.47
N PHE A 176 -2.32 0.69 18.18
CA PHE A 176 -1.80 1.79 17.38
C PHE A 176 -2.18 1.63 15.91
N ALA A 177 -2.11 2.76 15.21
CA ALA A 177 -2.12 2.82 13.76
C ALA A 177 -1.02 3.75 13.25
N SER A 178 -0.60 3.54 12.01
CA SER A 178 0.30 4.42 11.30
C SER A 178 -0.15 4.64 9.85
N ALA A 179 0.17 5.81 9.31
CA ALA A 179 0.09 6.11 7.89
C ALA A 179 1.14 7.17 7.50
N GLY A 180 2.01 6.82 6.56
CA GLY A 180 3.18 7.65 6.25
C GLY A 180 4.06 7.81 7.49
N GLU A 181 4.36 9.04 7.88
CA GLU A 181 5.13 9.36 9.10
C GLU A 181 4.26 9.53 10.34
N TRP A 182 2.93 9.50 10.20
CA TRP A 182 2.01 9.68 11.31
C TRP A 182 1.83 8.38 12.10
N PHE A 183 1.67 8.51 13.41
CA PHE A 183 1.18 7.45 14.28
C PHE A 183 0.08 7.98 15.20
N ALA A 184 -0.80 7.07 15.60
CA ALA A 184 -1.79 7.24 16.64
C ALA A 184 -1.69 6.03 17.56
N ALA A 185 -1.56 6.26 18.86
CA ALA A 185 -1.41 5.22 19.86
C ALA A 185 -2.43 5.42 20.97
N VAL A 186 -3.10 4.32 21.35
CA VAL A 186 -3.97 4.29 22.52
C VAL A 186 -3.13 3.87 23.72
N GLN A 187 -3.07 4.76 24.70
CA GLN A 187 -2.44 4.50 25.98
C GLN A 187 -3.50 4.30 27.05
N GLN A 188 -3.43 3.17 27.74
CA GLN A 188 -4.32 2.89 28.86
C GLN A 188 -3.82 3.59 30.12
N LEU A 189 -4.72 4.29 30.81
CA LEU A 189 -4.41 4.98 32.06
C LEU A 189 -4.87 4.17 33.27
N ASN A 190 -6.02 3.50 33.16
CA ASN A 190 -6.58 2.56 34.14
C ASN A 190 -7.60 1.64 33.43
N GLU A 191 -8.35 0.78 34.11
CA GLU A 191 -9.27 -0.17 33.45
C GLU A 191 -10.37 0.45 32.57
N GLN A 192 -10.75 1.71 32.81
CA GLN A 192 -11.87 2.37 32.12
C GLN A 192 -11.44 3.57 31.26
N ASP A 193 -10.24 4.07 31.49
CA ASP A 193 -9.75 5.31 30.89
C ASP A 193 -8.55 5.06 29.98
N SER A 194 -8.65 5.57 28.76
CA SER A 194 -7.55 5.59 27.80
C SER A 194 -7.33 7.03 27.31
N ARG A 195 -6.12 7.32 26.81
CA ARG A 195 -5.84 8.55 26.06
C ARG A 195 -5.27 8.24 24.68
N LEU A 196 -5.55 9.13 23.74
CA LEU A 196 -5.05 9.04 22.37
C LEU A 196 -3.80 9.93 22.24
N LEU A 197 -2.66 9.32 21.91
CA LEU A 197 -1.43 10.02 21.55
C LEU A 197 -1.30 10.05 20.03
N VAL A 198 -1.06 11.21 19.44
CA VAL A 198 -0.85 11.36 18.00
C VAL A 198 0.40 12.16 17.74
N GLY A 199 1.26 11.65 16.85
CA GLY A 199 2.53 12.27 16.54
C GLY A 199 3.04 11.90 15.15
N LYS A 200 4.21 12.43 14.83
CA LYS A 200 4.99 12.05 13.65
C LYS A 200 6.30 11.42 14.09
N ALA A 201 6.85 10.53 13.28
CA ALA A 201 8.17 9.95 13.49
C ALA A 201 9.22 11.05 13.80
N GLY A 202 9.94 10.89 14.92
CA GLY A 202 10.96 11.83 15.37
C GLY A 202 10.46 13.13 15.99
N GLY A 203 9.14 13.30 16.13
CA GLY A 203 8.52 14.43 16.83
C GLY A 203 7.87 14.01 18.15
N GLU A 204 7.63 14.98 19.03
CA GLU A 204 6.91 14.77 20.28
C GLU A 204 5.43 14.43 20.01
N PRO A 205 4.89 13.34 20.60
CA PRO A 205 3.47 13.03 20.52
C PRO A 205 2.64 14.09 21.24
N LYS A 206 1.39 14.27 20.79
CA LYS A 206 0.41 15.11 21.45
C LYS A 206 -0.76 14.29 21.92
N THR A 207 -1.23 14.59 23.12
CA THR A 207 -2.50 14.05 23.61
C THR A 207 -3.66 14.73 22.88
N VAL A 208 -4.51 13.93 22.25
CA VAL A 208 -5.75 14.40 21.63
C VAL A 208 -6.85 14.46 22.69
N LEU A 209 -7.56 15.59 22.74
CA LEU A 209 -8.67 15.77 23.65
C LEU A 209 -9.91 15.05 23.11
N MET A 210 -10.39 14.08 23.88
CA MET A 210 -11.68 13.42 23.64
C MET A 210 -12.80 14.19 24.36
N PRO A 211 -14.05 14.12 23.89
CA PRO A 211 -15.16 14.84 24.51
C PRO A 211 -15.39 14.44 25.97
N ASN A 212 -15.23 13.15 26.27
CA ASN A 212 -15.37 12.55 27.59
C ASN A 212 -14.20 11.59 27.86
N ILE A 213 -14.06 11.16 29.11
CA ILE A 213 -13.18 10.05 29.48
C ILE A 213 -13.87 8.74 29.11
N GLY A 214 -13.12 7.79 28.55
CA GLY A 214 -13.65 6.47 28.21
C GLY A 214 -12.61 5.61 27.49
N GLY A 215 -13.01 4.38 27.20
CA GLY A 215 -12.19 3.42 26.47
C GLY A 215 -12.04 3.82 25.01
N LEU A 216 -10.80 3.91 24.55
CA LEU A 216 -10.45 4.18 23.15
C LEU A 216 -9.96 2.89 22.49
N ARG A 217 -10.37 2.64 21.25
CA ARG A 217 -9.96 1.46 20.51
C ARG A 217 -10.06 1.64 19.00
N GLN A 218 -9.42 0.73 18.28
CA GLN A 218 -9.32 0.66 16.84
C GLN A 218 -8.97 2.02 16.21
N PRO A 219 -7.83 2.66 16.57
CA PRO A 219 -7.37 3.81 15.82
C PRO A 219 -7.04 3.37 14.38
N MET A 220 -7.43 4.14 13.37
CA MET A 220 -7.03 3.90 11.98
C MET A 220 -6.82 5.22 11.25
N PHE A 221 -5.89 5.26 10.31
CA PHE A 221 -5.70 6.41 9.43
C PHE A 221 -6.34 6.16 8.06
N SER A 222 -6.76 7.23 7.39
CA SER A 222 -6.97 7.17 5.94
C SER A 222 -5.64 6.90 5.24
N ASP A 223 -5.67 6.32 4.04
CA ASP A 223 -4.45 5.91 3.34
C ASP A 223 -3.49 7.07 3.02
N ASP A 224 -4.03 8.28 2.85
CA ASP A 224 -3.27 9.50 2.62
C ASP A 224 -2.84 10.21 3.93
N ALA A 225 -3.14 9.60 5.09
CA ALA A 225 -2.92 10.15 6.42
C ALA A 225 -3.55 11.53 6.65
N SER A 226 -4.59 11.90 5.88
CA SER A 226 -5.31 13.16 6.07
C SER A 226 -6.33 13.08 7.22
N GLN A 227 -6.78 11.87 7.55
CA GLN A 227 -7.72 11.61 8.63
C GLN A 227 -7.24 10.52 9.58
N LEU A 228 -7.65 10.64 10.84
CA LEU A 228 -7.60 9.60 11.87
C LEU A 228 -9.02 9.35 12.35
N GLY A 229 -9.45 8.09 12.38
CA GLY A 229 -10.67 7.70 13.07
C GLY A 229 -10.36 6.83 14.29
N ILE A 230 -11.24 6.84 15.27
CA ILE A 230 -11.12 6.03 16.48
C ILE A 230 -12.50 5.73 17.06
N LYS A 231 -12.67 4.51 17.59
CA LYS A 231 -13.86 4.18 18.39
C LYS A 231 -13.68 4.69 19.81
N PHE A 232 -14.76 5.25 20.32
CA PHE A 232 -14.87 5.78 21.67
C PHE A 232 -16.10 5.19 22.33
N ALA A 233 -15.94 4.63 23.52
CA ALA A 233 -17.06 4.24 24.35
C ALA A 233 -17.76 5.51 24.87
N GLU A 234 -18.79 5.98 24.15
CA GLU A 234 -19.51 7.22 24.46
C GLU A 234 -20.34 7.06 25.75
N ASP A 235 -21.00 5.91 25.87
CA ASP A 235 -21.66 5.39 27.06
C ASP A 235 -21.29 3.91 27.21
N TYR A 236 -21.40 3.32 28.41
CA TYR A 236 -21.04 1.90 28.66
C TYR A 236 -21.77 0.87 27.76
N ASP A 237 -22.78 1.32 26.99
CA ASP A 237 -23.64 0.49 26.15
C ASP A 237 -23.16 0.33 24.70
N PHE A 238 -22.40 1.29 24.14
CA PHE A 238 -21.97 1.22 22.73
C PHE A 238 -20.76 2.09 22.39
N ASP A 239 -20.13 1.78 21.24
CA ASP A 239 -19.08 2.59 20.63
C ASP A 239 -19.60 3.60 19.63
N ALA A 240 -19.11 4.83 19.71
CA ALA A 240 -19.24 5.85 18.68
C ALA A 240 -17.92 5.99 17.91
N LEU A 241 -17.99 6.40 16.64
CA LEU A 241 -16.82 6.70 15.81
C LEU A 241 -16.57 8.20 15.77
N TYR A 242 -15.34 8.61 16.07
CA TYR A 242 -14.88 9.99 15.94
C TYR A 242 -13.84 10.11 14.83
N LEU A 243 -13.98 11.14 14.00
CA LEU A 243 -13.05 11.45 12.90
C LEU A 243 -12.30 12.75 13.19
N PHE A 244 -10.99 12.72 12.97
CA PHE A 244 -10.07 13.84 13.16
C PHE A 244 -9.37 14.14 11.84
N THR A 245 -9.15 15.43 11.57
CA THR A 245 -8.24 15.85 10.49
C THR A 245 -6.84 15.97 11.06
N THR A 246 -5.84 15.34 10.42
CA THR A 246 -4.47 15.32 10.94
C THR A 246 -3.84 16.72 10.98
N ASN A 247 -4.23 17.61 10.08
CA ASN A 247 -3.80 19.01 10.07
C ASN A 247 -4.28 19.83 11.28
N ASN A 248 -5.35 19.42 11.96
CA ASN A 248 -5.89 20.15 13.13
C ASN A 248 -6.03 19.25 14.37
N ILE A 249 -5.35 18.11 14.39
CA ILE A 249 -5.49 17.12 15.47
C ILE A 249 -5.13 17.65 16.86
N SER A 250 -4.35 18.74 16.91
CA SER A 250 -3.94 19.39 18.16
C SER A 250 -4.91 20.47 18.66
N ASN A 251 -5.79 21.00 17.81
CA ASN A 251 -6.68 22.10 18.19
C ASN A 251 -8.17 21.82 17.90
N GLY A 252 -8.47 20.67 17.29
CA GLY A 252 -9.84 20.26 16.97
C GLY A 252 -10.32 19.14 17.88
N SER A 253 -11.57 19.24 18.33
CA SER A 253 -12.32 18.09 18.81
C SER A 253 -12.71 17.22 17.62
N GLY A 254 -12.62 15.90 17.78
CA GLY A 254 -13.06 14.97 16.74
C GLY A 254 -14.53 15.19 16.40
N VAL A 255 -14.89 14.94 15.14
CA VAL A 255 -16.27 15.01 14.67
C VAL A 255 -16.90 13.63 14.86
N PRO A 256 -17.93 13.47 15.71
CA PRO A 256 -18.63 12.20 15.84
C PRO A 256 -19.39 11.87 14.56
N VAL A 257 -19.39 10.60 14.19
CA VAL A 257 -20.26 10.10 13.13
C VAL A 257 -21.67 9.88 13.70
N ARG A 258 -22.67 10.45 13.02
CA ARG A 258 -24.07 10.51 13.41
C ARG A 258 -24.97 10.13 12.25
N TYR A 259 -26.20 9.71 12.57
CA TYR A 259 -27.26 9.58 11.58
C TYR A 259 -27.73 10.96 11.07
N PRO A 260 -28.51 11.02 9.97
CA PRO A 260 -29.04 12.29 9.44
C PRO A 260 -29.93 13.05 10.42
N ASP A 261 -30.53 12.37 11.39
CA ASP A 261 -31.34 12.98 12.46
C ASP A 261 -30.50 13.52 13.63
N GLY A 262 -29.16 13.35 13.57
CA GLY A 262 -28.21 13.81 14.58
C GLY A 262 -27.97 12.83 15.73
N SER A 263 -28.61 11.66 15.76
CA SER A 263 -28.34 10.63 16.77
C SER A 263 -26.97 9.95 16.54
N SER A 264 -26.34 9.44 17.61
CA SER A 264 -25.05 8.75 17.51
C SER A 264 -25.20 7.41 16.79
N VAL A 265 -24.24 7.07 15.93
CA VAL A 265 -24.19 5.76 15.27
C VAL A 265 -23.49 4.76 16.19
N PRO A 266 -24.13 3.64 16.58
CA PRO A 266 -23.44 2.57 17.28
C PRO A 266 -22.54 1.79 16.31
N VAL A 267 -21.29 1.56 16.69
CA VAL A 267 -20.24 1.03 15.83
C VAL A 267 -19.75 -0.32 16.34
N ALA A 268 -20.12 -1.40 15.64
CA ALA A 268 -19.51 -2.71 15.89
C ALA A 268 -18.10 -2.74 15.32
N ASP A 269 -17.92 -2.37 14.06
CA ASP A 269 -16.63 -2.33 13.37
C ASP A 269 -16.63 -1.23 12.29
N TRP A 270 -15.45 -0.82 11.81
CA TRP A 270 -15.33 0.26 10.84
C TRP A 270 -13.98 0.24 10.10
N PHE A 271 -13.92 0.89 8.94
CA PHE A 271 -12.66 1.15 8.23
C PHE A 271 -12.77 2.31 7.24
N PHE A 272 -11.63 2.87 6.83
CA PHE A 272 -11.58 3.83 5.72
C PHE A 272 -11.67 3.11 4.37
N GLU A 273 -12.55 3.57 3.47
CA GLU A 273 -12.58 3.04 2.10
C GLU A 273 -11.22 3.30 1.41
N PRO A 274 -10.58 2.26 0.85
CA PRO A 274 -9.27 2.38 0.23
C PRO A 274 -9.18 3.50 -0.81
N GLY A 275 -8.15 4.33 -0.70
CA GLY A 275 -7.89 5.48 -1.57
C GLY A 275 -8.82 6.67 -1.37
N THR A 276 -9.68 6.64 -0.35
CA THR A 276 -10.60 7.74 -0.02
C THR A 276 -10.46 8.14 1.44
N ALA A 277 -11.26 9.13 1.84
CA ALA A 277 -11.38 9.58 3.22
C ALA A 277 -12.80 9.34 3.77
N ASN A 278 -13.57 8.46 3.12
CA ASN A 278 -14.87 7.99 3.60
C ASN A 278 -14.67 6.80 4.55
N VAL A 279 -15.59 6.63 5.50
CA VAL A 279 -15.60 5.48 6.40
C VAL A 279 -16.80 4.60 6.14
N ARG A 280 -16.56 3.29 6.10
CA ARG A 280 -17.60 2.26 6.15
C ARG A 280 -17.73 1.76 7.58
N ILE A 281 -18.96 1.61 8.04
CA ILE A 281 -19.30 1.28 9.42
C ILE A 281 -20.22 0.07 9.40
N LEU A 282 -19.94 -0.91 10.25
CA LEU A 282 -20.84 -2.00 10.60
C LEU A 282 -21.49 -1.66 11.94
N THR A 283 -22.82 -1.64 11.98
CA THR A 283 -23.55 -1.49 13.25
C THR A 283 -23.68 -2.82 13.98
N PRO A 284 -23.93 -2.85 15.30
CA PRO A 284 -24.23 -4.09 16.03
C PRO A 284 -25.46 -4.84 15.49
N ALA A 285 -26.37 -4.16 14.79
CA ALA A 285 -27.53 -4.77 14.14
C ALA A 285 -27.20 -5.41 12.77
N GLY A 286 -25.95 -5.29 12.31
CA GLY A 286 -25.49 -5.82 11.01
C GLY A 286 -25.75 -4.88 9.82
N GLU A 287 -26.16 -3.63 10.07
CA GLU A 287 -26.35 -2.64 9.02
C GLU A 287 -24.99 -2.09 8.58
N THR A 288 -24.84 -1.83 7.28
CA THR A 288 -23.64 -1.18 6.74
C THR A 288 -23.97 0.26 6.39
N LEU A 289 -23.11 1.16 6.84
CA LEU A 289 -23.25 2.60 6.62
C LEU A 289 -21.99 3.16 5.96
N LEU A 290 -22.16 4.22 5.17
CA LEU A 290 -21.09 5.02 4.61
C LEU A 290 -21.21 6.44 5.16
N ALA A 291 -20.12 6.98 5.70
CA ALA A 291 -20.03 8.37 6.11
C ALA A 291 -18.86 9.07 5.41
N PRO A 292 -19.08 10.21 4.72
CA PRO A 292 -18.00 11.04 4.22
C PRO A 292 -17.38 11.86 5.34
N LEU A 293 -16.32 12.61 5.00
CA LEU A 293 -15.75 13.63 5.88
C LEU A 293 -16.85 14.63 6.27
N GLY A 294 -17.14 14.73 7.58
CA GLY A 294 -18.25 15.53 8.12
C GLY A 294 -19.28 14.73 8.92
N GLY A 295 -19.17 13.40 8.95
CA GLY A 295 -19.76 12.58 10.00
C GLY A 295 -21.26 12.33 9.90
N THR A 296 -21.90 12.49 8.74
CA THR A 296 -23.28 12.02 8.55
C THR A 296 -23.28 10.69 7.82
N ALA A 297 -23.62 9.63 8.51
CA ALA A 297 -23.73 8.29 7.96
C ALA A 297 -25.05 8.10 7.20
N ALA A 298 -24.99 7.38 6.08
CA ALA A 298 -26.15 6.91 5.34
C ALA A 298 -26.01 5.42 5.05
N ALA A 299 -27.12 4.75 4.73
CA ALA A 299 -27.11 3.34 4.36
C ALA A 299 -26.18 3.09 3.16
N ASP A 300 -25.35 2.05 3.26
CA ASP A 300 -24.52 1.54 2.19
C ASP A 300 -25.10 0.21 1.71
N GLU A 301 -25.45 0.08 0.43
CA GLU A 301 -26.02 -1.19 -0.08
C GLU A 301 -24.94 -2.26 -0.27
N ARG A 302 -23.66 -1.90 -0.18
CA ARG A 302 -22.55 -2.85 -0.35
C ARG A 302 -22.41 -3.71 0.91
N PRO A 303 -22.23 -5.03 0.74
CA PRO A 303 -22.06 -5.93 1.87
C PRO A 303 -20.80 -5.60 2.66
N TRP A 304 -20.84 -5.89 3.97
CA TRP A 304 -19.63 -5.86 4.79
C TRP A 304 -18.67 -6.95 4.29
N PRO A 305 -17.34 -6.74 4.32
CA PRO A 305 -16.38 -7.80 4.00
C PRO A 305 -16.67 -9.06 4.83
N GLN A 306 -16.66 -10.22 4.19
CA GLN A 306 -16.93 -11.51 4.84
C GLN A 306 -15.68 -12.38 4.87
N ARG A 307 -15.63 -13.30 5.83
CA ARG A 307 -14.70 -14.43 5.85
C ARG A 307 -15.14 -15.48 4.82
N ASP A 308 -14.28 -16.46 4.52
CA ASP A 308 -14.61 -17.56 3.59
C ASP A 308 -15.83 -18.39 4.03
N ASP A 309 -16.13 -18.40 5.33
CA ASP A 309 -17.31 -19.05 5.92
C ASP A 309 -18.60 -18.21 5.85
N GLY A 310 -18.55 -17.01 5.25
CA GLY A 310 -19.68 -16.10 5.10
C GLY A 310 -20.00 -15.24 6.32
N THR A 311 -19.24 -15.35 7.42
CA THR A 311 -19.42 -14.47 8.59
C THR A 311 -18.81 -13.08 8.35
N PRO A 312 -19.32 -12.02 9.00
CA PRO A 312 -18.70 -10.69 8.92
C PRO A 312 -17.24 -10.74 9.36
N ARG A 313 -16.36 -10.13 8.57
CA ARG A 313 -14.95 -10.00 8.92
C ARG A 313 -14.78 -8.96 10.01
N ASP A 314 -14.03 -9.31 11.05
CA ASP A 314 -13.44 -8.35 11.99
C ASP A 314 -12.21 -7.70 11.32
N ILE A 315 -12.30 -6.41 11.02
CA ILE A 315 -11.23 -5.64 10.37
C ILE A 315 -10.04 -5.46 11.31
N GLY A 316 -10.28 -5.51 12.63
CA GLY A 316 -9.26 -5.42 13.66
C GLY A 316 -8.41 -6.69 13.82
N ALA A 317 -8.91 -7.84 13.36
CA ALA A 317 -8.32 -9.13 13.66
C ALA A 317 -7.33 -9.63 12.58
N PRO A 318 -6.28 -10.37 12.97
CA PRO A 318 -5.49 -11.18 12.06
C PRO A 318 -6.35 -12.15 11.23
N ARG A 319 -5.85 -12.53 10.05
CA ARG A 319 -6.55 -13.45 9.16
C ARG A 319 -6.04 -14.89 9.34
N ASP A 320 -6.94 -15.85 9.11
CA ASP A 320 -6.63 -17.29 9.10
C ASP A 320 -6.61 -17.87 7.68
N SER A 321 -7.28 -17.20 6.74
CA SER A 321 -7.26 -17.51 5.31
C SER A 321 -7.41 -16.25 4.46
N VAL A 322 -6.80 -16.25 3.26
CA VAL A 322 -6.89 -15.17 2.25
C VAL A 322 -6.77 -15.74 0.85
N LYS A 323 -7.63 -15.30 -0.07
CA LYS A 323 -7.39 -15.48 -1.50
C LYS A 323 -6.52 -14.34 -2.04
N LEU A 324 -5.43 -14.70 -2.70
CA LEU A 324 -4.58 -13.77 -3.44
C LEU A 324 -5.22 -13.44 -4.79
N VAL A 325 -4.85 -12.29 -5.35
CA VAL A 325 -5.34 -11.89 -6.68
C VAL A 325 -4.81 -12.82 -7.78
N SER A 326 -3.71 -13.53 -7.53
CA SER A 326 -3.24 -14.61 -8.41
C SER A 326 -4.24 -15.79 -8.50
N GLY A 327 -5.27 -15.80 -7.67
CA GLY A 327 -6.20 -16.91 -7.48
C GLY A 327 -5.71 -17.92 -6.45
N GLN A 328 -4.45 -17.87 -6.01
CA GLN A 328 -3.93 -18.75 -4.96
C GLN A 328 -4.59 -18.45 -3.61
N SER A 329 -4.60 -19.41 -2.68
CA SER A 329 -5.12 -19.22 -1.34
C SER A 329 -4.04 -19.42 -0.29
N LEU A 330 -3.97 -18.49 0.66
CA LEU A 330 -3.19 -18.60 1.88
C LEU A 330 -4.10 -19.12 2.99
N SER A 331 -3.63 -20.07 3.78
CA SER A 331 -4.36 -20.54 4.94
C SER A 331 -3.41 -21.06 6.02
N ILE A 332 -3.81 -20.86 7.27
CA ILE A 332 -3.17 -21.55 8.39
C ILE A 332 -3.68 -22.98 8.43
N SER A 333 -2.76 -23.94 8.44
CA SER A 333 -3.06 -25.36 8.68
C SER A 333 -2.13 -25.87 9.77
N ASP A 334 -2.71 -26.43 10.83
CA ASP A 334 -2.03 -26.81 12.07
C ASP A 334 -1.21 -25.66 12.68
N ARG A 335 0.05 -25.53 12.23
CA ARG A 335 1.05 -24.57 12.71
C ARG A 335 1.87 -23.96 11.57
N SER A 336 1.46 -24.19 10.33
CA SER A 336 2.11 -23.71 9.13
C SER A 336 1.22 -22.71 8.42
N LEU A 337 1.85 -21.79 7.69
CA LEU A 337 1.19 -21.04 6.64
C LEU A 337 1.40 -21.75 5.31
N LEU A 338 0.31 -22.16 4.68
CA LEU A 338 0.31 -22.82 3.37
C LEU A 338 -0.14 -21.85 2.28
N LEU A 339 0.48 -21.95 1.12
CA LEU A 339 0.04 -21.36 -0.14
C LEU A 339 -0.45 -22.48 -1.05
N THR A 340 -1.75 -22.47 -1.30
CA THR A 340 -2.44 -23.45 -2.12
C THR A 340 -2.68 -22.87 -3.50
N ALA A 341 -2.17 -23.51 -4.55
CA ALA A 341 -2.55 -23.19 -5.91
C ALA A 341 -4.01 -23.63 -6.15
N VAL A 342 -4.85 -22.76 -6.74
CA VAL A 342 -6.20 -23.18 -7.13
C VAL A 342 -6.09 -24.16 -8.29
N THR A 343 -6.46 -25.42 -8.03
CA THR A 343 -6.82 -26.32 -9.13
C THR A 343 -8.17 -25.86 -9.66
N SER A 344 -8.19 -25.33 -10.89
CA SER A 344 -9.44 -25.16 -11.62
C SER A 344 -9.97 -26.53 -12.00
N THR A 345 -10.58 -27.27 -11.07
CA THR A 345 -11.40 -28.43 -11.44
C THR A 345 -12.80 -27.96 -11.77
N ASP A 346 -12.91 -27.40 -12.96
CA ASP A 346 -14.14 -27.45 -13.74
C ASP A 346 -13.76 -27.93 -15.16
N SER A 347 -13.58 -29.24 -15.27
CA SER A 347 -13.86 -30.09 -16.45
C SER A 347 -13.17 -31.45 -16.26
N GLY A 348 -13.98 -32.51 -16.25
CA GLY A 348 -13.47 -33.87 -16.10
C GLY A 348 -12.71 -34.35 -17.33
N ALA A 349 -11.57 -35.00 -17.10
CA ALA A 349 -11.12 -36.20 -17.82
C ALA A 349 -9.79 -36.68 -17.22
N ALA A 350 -9.70 -37.99 -17.01
CA ALA A 350 -8.53 -38.69 -16.49
C ALA A 350 -7.43 -38.91 -17.55
N ALA A 351 -6.18 -38.96 -17.09
CA ALA A 351 -4.98 -39.70 -17.56
C ALA A 351 -3.75 -38.83 -17.23
N GLY A 352 -2.75 -39.23 -16.44
CA GLY A 352 -2.02 -40.49 -16.43
C GLY A 352 -0.68 -40.30 -17.18
N ALA A 353 0.39 -39.87 -16.48
CA ALA A 353 1.78 -40.02 -16.93
C ALA A 353 2.79 -39.76 -15.78
N GLU A 354 3.75 -40.69 -15.65
CA GLU A 354 4.90 -40.68 -14.73
C GLU A 354 6.01 -39.68 -15.12
N PRO A 355 6.95 -39.33 -14.20
CA PRO A 355 7.98 -38.33 -14.46
C PRO A 355 9.24 -38.92 -15.12
N GLY A 356 9.75 -38.23 -16.15
CA GLY A 356 11.02 -38.51 -16.82
C GLY A 356 11.98 -37.31 -16.73
N THR A 357 13.22 -37.61 -16.40
CA THR A 357 14.34 -36.72 -16.05
C THR A 357 15.05 -36.01 -17.23
N ASP A 358 15.70 -34.90 -16.87
CA ASP A 358 16.97 -34.32 -17.38
C ASP A 358 17.01 -33.13 -18.37
N SER A 359 17.61 -32.05 -17.83
CA SER A 359 18.70 -31.19 -18.37
C SER A 359 18.39 -29.91 -19.15
N GLY A 360 19.04 -28.80 -18.72
CA GLY A 360 19.30 -27.63 -19.56
C GLY A 360 19.40 -26.29 -18.80
N ALA A 361 20.61 -25.87 -18.42
CA ALA A 361 20.87 -24.54 -17.88
C ALA A 361 20.75 -23.45 -18.96
N ALA A 362 20.06 -22.34 -18.65
CA ALA A 362 20.20 -21.06 -19.35
C ALA A 362 20.01 -19.88 -18.38
N ALA A 363 20.92 -18.91 -18.51
CA ALA A 363 21.01 -17.70 -17.71
C ALA A 363 19.91 -16.68 -18.04
N GLY A 364 19.50 -15.91 -17.04
CA GLY A 364 18.65 -14.73 -17.16
C GLY A 364 17.16 -15.00 -16.96
N ALA A 365 16.78 -15.57 -15.81
CA ALA A 365 15.38 -15.76 -15.45
C ALA A 365 14.87 -14.58 -14.61
N GLU A 366 13.82 -13.92 -15.11
CA GLU A 366 12.86 -13.20 -14.26
C GLU A 366 12.37 -14.17 -13.15
N PRO A 367 12.06 -13.70 -11.93
CA PRO A 367 11.48 -14.57 -10.92
C PRO A 367 10.03 -14.89 -11.28
N SER A 368 9.85 -15.81 -12.23
CA SER A 368 8.64 -16.62 -12.33
C SER A 368 8.83 -17.77 -11.36
N ALA A 369 8.37 -17.62 -10.13
CA ALA A 369 8.22 -18.76 -9.25
C ALA A 369 7.12 -19.65 -9.84
N ASP A 370 7.54 -20.72 -10.52
CA ASP A 370 6.66 -21.82 -10.94
C ASP A 370 6.28 -22.59 -9.68
N PHE A 371 5.23 -22.12 -9.00
CA PHE A 371 4.61 -22.83 -7.90
C PHE A 371 3.79 -23.97 -8.51
N GLY A 372 4.37 -25.16 -8.55
CA GLY A 372 3.71 -26.37 -9.05
C GLY A 372 2.36 -26.64 -8.35
N THR A 373 1.53 -27.47 -8.96
CA THR A 373 0.23 -27.87 -8.40
C THR A 373 0.42 -28.66 -7.10
N GLY A 374 0.30 -27.98 -5.96
CA GLY A 374 0.37 -28.55 -4.61
C GLY A 374 0.45 -27.46 -3.53
N ASP A 375 0.19 -27.82 -2.28
CA ASP A 375 0.34 -26.92 -1.15
C ASP A 375 1.83 -26.61 -0.93
N THR A 376 2.20 -25.34 -1.05
CA THR A 376 3.55 -24.87 -0.73
C THR A 376 3.57 -24.32 0.69
N GLN A 377 4.37 -24.92 1.57
CA GLN A 377 4.58 -24.39 2.92
C GLN A 377 5.41 -23.10 2.83
N LEU A 378 4.80 -21.95 3.08
CA LEU A 378 5.48 -20.64 3.06
C LEU A 378 6.17 -20.33 4.38
N PHE A 379 5.61 -20.82 5.49
CA PHE A 379 6.17 -20.56 6.81
C PHE A 379 5.89 -21.70 7.78
N GLN A 380 6.91 -22.01 8.58
CA GLN A 380 6.84 -22.93 9.70
C GLN A 380 7.66 -22.35 10.85
N PRO A 381 7.08 -22.19 12.06
CA PRO A 381 7.85 -21.83 13.23
C PRO A 381 9.00 -22.81 13.47
N ALA A 382 10.18 -22.29 13.81
CA ALA A 382 11.38 -23.10 14.04
C ALA A 382 11.25 -24.04 15.26
N ALA A 383 10.53 -23.60 16.30
CA ALA A 383 10.32 -24.39 17.50
C ALA A 383 8.95 -25.08 17.47
N GLU A 384 8.89 -26.35 17.89
CA GLU A 384 7.65 -27.11 18.02
C GLU A 384 6.71 -26.60 19.13
N SER A 385 7.11 -25.62 19.91
CA SER A 385 6.28 -25.04 20.97
C SER A 385 5.68 -23.67 20.60
N THR A 386 5.91 -23.18 19.38
CA THR A 386 5.43 -21.88 18.88
C THR A 386 4.15 -22.01 18.05
N THR A 387 3.10 -21.26 18.37
CA THR A 387 1.85 -21.23 17.59
C THR A 387 1.89 -20.13 16.55
N VAL A 388 1.16 -20.33 15.44
CA VAL A 388 0.81 -19.25 14.51
C VAL A 388 -0.57 -18.76 14.91
N ASP A 389 -0.68 -17.50 15.31
CA ASP A 389 -1.93 -16.93 15.83
C ASP A 389 -2.77 -16.27 14.73
N GLY A 390 -2.16 -15.99 13.58
CA GLY A 390 -2.78 -15.29 12.47
C GLY A 390 -1.75 -14.72 11.51
N PHE A 391 -2.21 -14.16 10.40
CA PHE A 391 -1.35 -13.42 9.47
C PHE A 391 -2.02 -12.19 8.87
N CYS A 392 -1.21 -11.29 8.33
CA CYS A 392 -1.65 -10.09 7.64
C CYS A 392 -0.88 -9.93 6.33
N LEU A 393 -1.63 -9.85 5.23
CA LEU A 393 -1.09 -9.61 3.89
C LEU A 393 -0.65 -8.14 3.76
N ALA A 394 0.55 -7.90 3.25
CA ALA A 394 0.98 -6.54 2.92
C ALA A 394 0.12 -5.98 1.77
N PRO A 395 -0.14 -4.65 1.72
CA PRO A 395 -0.95 -4.04 0.66
C PRO A 395 -0.49 -4.37 -0.77
N ASN A 396 0.82 -4.49 -1.02
CA ASN A 396 1.37 -4.85 -2.33
C ASN A 396 1.43 -6.35 -2.62
N GLU A 397 0.91 -7.18 -1.71
CA GLU A 397 0.94 -8.64 -1.79
C GLU A 397 2.35 -9.22 -1.99
N GLN A 398 3.39 -8.48 -1.66
CA GLN A 398 4.78 -8.96 -1.75
C GLN A 398 5.19 -9.72 -0.49
N TYR A 399 4.62 -9.35 0.65
CA TYR A 399 4.99 -9.86 1.96
C TYR A 399 3.77 -10.28 2.77
N ILE A 400 3.99 -11.20 3.70
CA ILE A 400 3.02 -11.59 4.73
C ILE A 400 3.69 -11.40 6.09
N ALA A 401 2.98 -10.79 7.02
CA ALA A 401 3.36 -10.77 8.43
C ALA A 401 2.66 -11.90 9.15
N VAL A 402 3.42 -12.87 9.66
CA VAL A 402 2.94 -14.01 10.44
C VAL A 402 3.12 -13.70 11.92
N ILE A 403 2.03 -13.69 12.66
CA ILE A 403 2.02 -13.46 14.10
C ILE A 403 2.20 -14.81 14.79
N ILE A 404 3.21 -14.90 15.65
CA ILE A 404 3.54 -16.12 16.36
C ILE A 404 3.64 -15.87 17.86
N THR A 405 3.22 -16.86 18.64
CA THR A 405 3.40 -16.89 20.11
C THR A 405 4.29 -18.06 20.49
N ALA A 406 5.43 -17.78 21.12
CA ALA A 406 6.30 -18.81 21.68
C ALA A 406 5.67 -19.43 22.94
N SER A 407 6.13 -20.61 23.35
CA SER A 407 5.65 -21.25 24.59
C SER A 407 5.91 -20.45 25.87
N THR A 408 6.81 -19.48 25.82
CA THR A 408 7.04 -18.51 26.90
C THR A 408 5.94 -17.44 26.99
N GLY A 409 5.02 -17.39 26.02
CA GLY A 409 4.03 -16.32 25.85
C GLY A 409 4.56 -15.11 25.09
N GLU A 410 5.85 -15.10 24.71
CA GLU A 410 6.44 -14.01 23.92
C GLU A 410 5.86 -14.00 22.51
N LYS A 411 5.40 -12.84 22.07
CA LYS A 411 4.85 -12.64 20.74
C LYS A 411 5.88 -12.04 19.78
N GLN A 412 5.90 -12.55 18.56
CA GLN A 412 6.76 -12.07 17.49
C GLN A 412 6.00 -11.97 16.17
N VAL A 413 6.54 -11.17 15.25
CA VAL A 413 6.07 -11.05 13.88
C VAL A 413 7.20 -11.43 12.93
N ALA A 414 6.98 -12.51 12.17
CA ALA A 414 7.86 -12.91 11.08
C ALA A 414 7.33 -12.35 9.76
N ILE A 415 8.14 -11.57 9.04
CA ILE A 415 7.80 -11.12 7.68
C ILE A 415 8.38 -12.11 6.68
N VAL A 416 7.51 -12.65 5.84
CA VAL A 416 7.82 -13.63 4.80
C VAL A 416 7.58 -13.00 3.43
N GLU A 417 8.53 -13.12 2.52
CA GLU A 417 8.30 -12.77 1.11
C GLU A 417 7.57 -13.91 0.41
N ILE A 418 6.41 -13.62 -0.20
CA ILE A 418 5.54 -14.65 -0.79
C ILE A 418 6.22 -15.36 -1.95
N GLY A 419 6.90 -14.60 -2.82
CA GLY A 419 7.51 -15.14 -4.04
C GLY A 419 8.67 -16.10 -3.79
N THR A 420 9.29 -16.07 -2.61
CA THR A 420 10.48 -16.88 -2.29
C THR A 420 10.30 -17.77 -1.06
N GLY A 421 9.29 -17.52 -0.22
CA GLY A 421 9.12 -18.16 1.09
C GLY A 421 10.18 -17.75 2.12
N LEU A 422 11.04 -16.77 1.80
CA LEU A 422 12.10 -16.35 2.72
C LEU A 422 11.54 -15.48 3.84
N VAL A 423 11.88 -15.82 5.08
CA VAL A 423 11.72 -14.92 6.22
C VAL A 423 12.74 -13.80 6.09
N VAL A 424 12.28 -12.61 5.74
CA VAL A 424 13.15 -11.44 5.52
C VAL A 424 13.41 -10.66 6.80
N GLN A 425 12.54 -10.79 7.80
CA GLN A 425 12.65 -10.09 9.08
C GLN A 425 11.88 -10.83 10.18
N ASN A 426 12.39 -10.82 11.41
CA ASN A 426 11.67 -11.26 12.60
C ASN A 426 11.76 -10.15 13.67
N MET A 427 10.64 -9.79 14.28
CA MET A 427 10.53 -8.64 15.19
C MET A 427 9.71 -8.99 16.43
N PRO A 428 10.08 -8.46 17.61
CA PRO A 428 9.28 -8.62 18.82
C PRO A 428 8.00 -7.78 18.75
N GLY A 429 6.88 -8.35 19.18
CA GLY A 429 5.58 -7.68 19.17
C GLY A 429 4.48 -8.53 18.52
N SER A 430 3.26 -8.02 18.53
CA SER A 430 2.09 -8.76 18.03
C SER A 430 1.14 -7.94 17.16
N TRP A 431 1.39 -6.65 17.07
CA TRP A 431 0.56 -5.71 16.32
C TRP A 431 1.41 -5.04 15.26
N ILE A 432 1.04 -5.20 13.99
CA ILE A 432 1.73 -4.60 12.85
C ILE A 432 0.78 -3.66 12.10
N SER A 433 1.29 -2.51 11.66
CA SER A 433 0.48 -1.39 11.17
C SER A 433 -0.47 -1.70 10.02
N TRP A 434 -0.12 -2.62 9.12
CA TRP A 434 -0.95 -2.92 7.95
C TRP A 434 -2.03 -4.01 8.20
N CYS A 435 -2.08 -4.64 9.37
CA CYS A 435 -3.16 -5.59 9.69
C CYS A 435 -4.54 -4.91 9.65
N LEU A 436 -4.63 -3.70 10.21
CA LEU A 436 -5.86 -2.92 10.29
C LEU A 436 -6.21 -2.23 8.97
N ASN A 437 -5.20 -1.83 8.19
CA ASN A 437 -5.40 -0.99 7.00
C ASN A 437 -5.65 -1.79 5.71
N THR A 438 -5.53 -3.13 5.73
CA THR A 438 -5.73 -3.96 4.53
C THR A 438 -7.12 -4.58 4.50
N VAL A 439 -8.04 -3.88 3.84
CA VAL A 439 -9.40 -4.36 3.56
C VAL A 439 -9.55 -4.89 2.13
N SER A 440 -8.47 -5.02 1.37
CA SER A 440 -8.50 -5.71 0.07
C SER A 440 -8.97 -7.17 0.28
N GLY A 441 -10.03 -7.50 -0.45
CA GLY A 441 -10.61 -8.82 -0.57
C GLY A 441 -10.38 -9.40 -1.95
#